data_AF-A0A381TDT5-F1
#
_entry.id   AF-A0A381TDT5-F1
#
_cell.length_a   1.000
_cell.length_b   1.000
_cell.length_c   1.000
_cell.angle_alpha   90.00
_cell.angle_beta   90.00
_cell.angle_gamma   90.00
#
_symmetry.space_group_name_H-M   'P 1'
#
loop_
_entity.id
_entity.type
_entity.pdbx_description
1 polymer ?
#
loop_
_entity_poly.entity_id
_entity_poly.type
_entity_poly.pdbx_seq_one_letter_code
_entity_poly.pdbx_strand_id
1 'polypeptide(L)'
;MKFVVEVIAFWILPLALLIEYQYWQSIAWATPEFIFYIIAVPTIAAYMIVATGAGWLKLWGFNLKYTLWKVPIQIGLVYGSVINGLLLIFVNLVSPPSSISSTIAIAILIAISGALLGCLYDISIMHYGILDVYIRPFYKRDNTIKIVTAYGPRFFGLMGFVMGLSVKLGVYLLIETDRTISLLVAAPLGILIVYTPFLLYLLVIIEQKRHKAERR
;
A
#
# COMPACT_ATOMS: atom_id res chain seq x y z
N MET A 1 -2.32 24.36 10.43
CA MET A 1 -1.76 23.01 10.67
C MET A 1 -2.25 21.96 9.68
N LYS A 2 -3.57 21.82 9.44
CA LYS A 2 -4.13 20.91 8.42
C LYS A 2 -3.45 21.02 7.04
N PHE A 3 -3.33 22.23 6.51
CA PHE A 3 -2.67 22.48 5.21
C PHE A 3 -1.21 21.99 5.17
N VAL A 4 -0.45 22.20 6.24
CA VAL A 4 0.96 21.74 6.33
C VAL A 4 1.02 20.22 6.26
N VAL A 5 0.14 19.53 6.99
CA VAL A 5 0.08 18.05 6.98
C VAL A 5 -0.37 17.53 5.63
N GLU A 6 -1.33 18.19 4.98
CA GLU A 6 -1.76 17.88 3.62
C GLU A 6 -0.60 17.98 2.62
N VAL A 7 0.17 19.08 2.66
CA VAL A 7 1.35 19.27 1.81
C VAL A 7 2.40 18.19 2.07
N ILE A 8 2.73 17.93 3.33
CA ILE A 8 3.73 16.91 3.68
C ILE A 8 3.28 15.52 3.21
N ALA A 9 2.06 15.12 3.56
CA ALA A 9 1.55 13.77 3.33
C ALA A 9 1.29 13.46 1.85
N PHE A 10 0.75 14.40 1.08
CA PHE A 10 0.28 14.14 -0.28
C PHE A 10 1.14 14.75 -1.38
N TRP A 11 2.08 15.63 -1.05
CA TRP A 11 2.93 16.30 -2.04
C TRP A 11 4.41 16.07 -1.79
N ILE A 12 4.89 16.18 -0.55
CA ILE A 12 6.32 15.97 -0.26
C ILE A 12 6.65 14.47 -0.19
N LEU A 13 5.86 13.69 0.55
CA LEU A 13 6.12 12.26 0.74
C LEU A 13 6.16 11.45 -0.57
N PRO A 14 5.28 11.69 -1.57
CA PRO A 14 5.40 11.05 -2.88
C PRO A 14 6.68 11.38 -3.65
N LEU A 15 7.26 12.57 -3.45
CA LEU A 15 8.49 12.98 -4.14
C LEU A 15 9.71 12.16 -3.68
N ALA A 16 9.62 11.48 -2.54
CA ALA A 16 10.65 10.54 -2.10
C ALA A 16 10.91 9.44 -3.14
N LEU A 17 9.92 9.07 -3.97
CA LEU A 17 10.11 8.11 -5.07
C LEU A 17 11.20 8.53 -6.06
N LEU A 18 11.44 9.83 -6.25
CA LEU A 18 12.52 10.32 -7.12
C LEU A 18 13.90 10.00 -6.53
N ILE A 19 14.03 10.13 -5.21
CA ILE A 19 15.26 9.82 -4.48
C ILE A 19 15.43 8.30 -4.41
N GLU A 20 14.36 7.58 -4.06
CA GLU A 20 14.34 6.11 -4.00
C GLU A 20 14.71 5.48 -5.35
N TYR A 21 14.23 6.05 -6.46
CA TYR A 21 14.62 5.63 -7.81
C TYR A 21 16.13 5.76 -8.03
N GLN A 22 16.75 6.86 -7.62
CA GLN A 22 18.20 7.06 -7.73
C GLN A 22 18.98 6.05 -6.87
N TYR A 23 18.51 5.77 -5.64
CA TYR A 23 19.11 4.72 -4.81
C TYR A 23 19.00 3.35 -5.45
N TRP A 24 17.85 3.02 -6.04
CA TRP A 24 17.69 1.76 -6.76
C TRP A 24 18.64 1.63 -7.95
N GLN A 25 18.87 2.71 -8.71
CA GLN A 25 19.84 2.72 -9.80
C GLN A 25 21.29 2.50 -9.33
N SER A 26 21.62 2.82 -8.07
CA SER A 26 22.96 2.59 -7.52
C SER A 26 23.23 1.12 -7.14
N ILE A 27 22.19 0.28 -7.14
CA ILE A 27 22.29 -1.13 -6.76
C ILE A 27 22.63 -1.97 -8.00
N ALA A 28 23.80 -2.62 -7.98
CA ALA A 28 24.37 -3.30 -9.14
C ALA A 28 23.50 -4.39 -9.77
N TRP A 29 22.65 -5.07 -8.98
CA TRP A 29 21.78 -6.14 -9.48
C TRP A 29 20.40 -5.63 -9.93
N ALA A 30 20.03 -4.38 -9.63
CA ALA A 30 18.71 -3.85 -9.93
C ALA A 30 18.62 -3.41 -11.40
N THR A 31 17.88 -4.17 -12.21
CA THR A 31 17.62 -3.81 -13.60
C THR A 31 16.55 -2.71 -13.71
N PRO A 32 16.55 -1.89 -14.76
CA PRO A 32 15.50 -0.89 -14.98
C PRO A 32 14.08 -1.47 -14.88
N GLU A 33 13.84 -2.66 -15.43
CA GLU A 33 12.57 -3.36 -15.37
C GLU A 33 12.15 -3.68 -13.93
N PHE A 34 13.08 -4.16 -13.11
CA PHE A 34 12.82 -4.41 -11.70
C PHE A 34 12.53 -3.12 -10.93
N ILE A 35 13.27 -2.03 -11.21
CA ILE A 35 13.03 -0.72 -10.58
C ILE A 35 11.63 -0.19 -10.94
N PHE A 36 11.21 -0.33 -12.19
CA PHE A 36 9.84 0.01 -12.58
C PHE A 36 8.82 -0.87 -11.87
N TYR A 37 9.08 -2.17 -11.75
CA TYR A 37 8.19 -3.10 -11.05
C TYR A 37 7.96 -2.71 -9.58
N ILE A 38 9.03 -2.49 -8.81
CA ILE A 38 8.95 -2.21 -7.37
C ILE A 38 8.36 -0.84 -7.05
N ILE A 39 8.38 0.10 -7.99
CA ILE A 39 7.71 1.40 -7.84
C ILE A 39 6.25 1.30 -8.29
N ALA A 40 6.01 0.76 -9.49
CA ALA A 40 4.69 0.75 -10.11
C ALA A 40 3.72 -0.19 -9.40
N VAL A 41 4.15 -1.41 -9.02
CA VAL A 41 3.26 -2.41 -8.42
C VAL A 41 2.68 -1.92 -7.10
N PRO A 42 3.48 -1.43 -6.11
CA PRO A 42 2.91 -0.91 -4.88
C PRO A 42 2.03 0.32 -5.10
N THR A 43 2.45 1.23 -5.99
CA THR A 43 1.72 2.45 -6.32
C THR A 43 0.33 2.16 -6.88
N ILE A 44 0.28 1.33 -7.92
CA ILE A 44 -0.96 1.01 -8.64
C ILE A 44 -1.86 0.14 -7.74
N ALA A 45 -1.32 -0.89 -7.11
CA ALA A 45 -2.12 -1.77 -6.26
C ALA A 45 -2.70 -1.02 -5.05
N ALA A 46 -1.92 -0.16 -4.39
CA ALA A 46 -2.44 0.68 -3.30
C ALA A 46 -3.54 1.63 -3.80
N TYR A 47 -3.35 2.27 -4.96
CA TYR A 47 -4.39 3.11 -5.56
C TYR A 47 -5.67 2.31 -5.83
N MET A 48 -5.57 1.10 -6.38
CA MET A 48 -6.74 0.22 -6.62
C MET A 48 -7.46 -0.16 -5.33
N ILE A 49 -6.71 -0.50 -4.27
CA ILE A 49 -7.29 -0.81 -2.95
C ILE A 49 -8.05 0.40 -2.42
N VAL A 50 -7.44 1.58 -2.44
CA VAL A 50 -8.08 2.81 -1.97
C VAL A 50 -9.28 3.20 -2.84
N ALA A 51 -9.17 3.06 -4.16
CA ALA A 51 -10.26 3.35 -5.09
C ALA A 51 -11.47 2.45 -4.86
N THR A 52 -11.24 1.18 -4.56
CA THR A 52 -12.30 0.23 -4.22
C THR A 52 -12.94 0.59 -2.88
N GLY A 53 -12.15 0.86 -1.85
CA GLY A 53 -12.68 1.18 -0.53
C GLY A 53 -13.34 2.56 -0.43
N ALA A 54 -12.69 3.63 -0.91
CA ALA A 54 -13.18 5.00 -0.82
C ALA A 54 -14.16 5.35 -1.95
N GLY A 55 -13.81 5.04 -3.19
CA GLY A 55 -14.61 5.41 -4.35
C GLY A 55 -15.87 4.55 -4.49
N TRP A 56 -15.70 3.22 -4.53
CA TRP A 56 -16.82 2.32 -4.76
C TRP A 56 -17.61 2.01 -3.48
N LEU A 57 -16.93 1.57 -2.42
CA LEU A 57 -17.59 1.08 -1.20
C LEU A 57 -17.87 2.16 -0.15
N LYS A 58 -17.30 3.37 -0.33
CA LYS A 58 -17.46 4.52 0.56
C LYS A 58 -17.14 4.17 2.02
N LEU A 59 -16.11 3.36 2.23
CA LEU A 59 -15.58 3.02 3.55
C LEU A 59 -14.69 4.13 4.12
N TRP A 60 -14.14 4.94 3.23
CA TRP A 60 -13.28 6.07 3.54
C TRP A 60 -13.80 7.34 2.86
N GLY A 61 -13.64 8.48 3.53
CA GLY A 61 -13.92 9.81 3.00
C GLY A 61 -12.67 10.66 3.06
N PHE A 62 -12.21 11.16 1.91
CA PHE A 62 -11.09 12.10 1.86
C PHE A 62 -11.60 13.53 1.68
N ASN A 63 -11.28 14.40 2.63
CA ASN A 63 -11.66 15.80 2.65
C ASN A 63 -10.61 16.67 1.93
N LEU A 64 -10.33 16.33 0.67
CA LEU A 64 -9.32 16.95 -0.21
C LEU A 64 -9.94 17.44 -1.52
N LYS A 65 -9.36 18.49 -2.10
CA LYS A 65 -9.86 19.07 -3.36
C LYS A 65 -9.44 18.29 -4.61
N TYR A 66 -8.29 17.62 -4.57
CA TYR A 66 -7.67 16.93 -5.70
C TYR A 66 -8.03 15.44 -5.73
N THR A 67 -9.31 15.13 -5.77
CA THR A 67 -9.79 13.74 -5.79
C THR A 67 -10.37 13.36 -7.15
N LEU A 68 -10.12 12.12 -7.58
CA LEU A 68 -10.80 11.47 -8.69
C LEU A 68 -11.71 10.39 -8.08
N TRP A 69 -13.02 10.48 -8.31
CA TRP A 69 -14.01 9.58 -7.67
C TRP A 69 -13.88 9.50 -6.13
N LYS A 70 -13.58 10.63 -5.47
CA LYS A 70 -13.34 10.74 -4.01
C LYS A 70 -12.05 10.07 -3.52
N VAL A 71 -11.17 9.68 -4.43
CA VAL A 71 -9.84 9.10 -4.15
C VAL A 71 -8.79 10.16 -4.42
N PRO A 72 -7.88 10.48 -3.49
CA PRO A 72 -6.80 11.42 -3.75
C PRO A 72 -5.89 10.88 -4.86
N ILE A 73 -5.59 11.70 -5.88
CA ILE A 73 -4.85 11.25 -7.06
C ILE A 73 -3.43 10.73 -6.73
N GLN A 74 -2.84 11.22 -5.65
CA GLN A 74 -1.49 10.87 -5.21
C GLN A 74 -1.44 9.68 -4.26
N ILE A 75 -2.59 9.14 -3.80
CA ILE A 75 -2.59 8.18 -2.69
C ILE A 75 -1.78 6.92 -3.00
N GLY A 76 -1.79 6.47 -4.27
CA GLY A 76 -0.95 5.37 -4.73
C GLY A 76 0.52 5.69 -4.54
N LEU A 77 0.97 6.88 -4.94
CA LEU A 77 2.36 7.32 -4.84
C LEU A 77 2.80 7.46 -3.38
N VAL A 78 1.90 7.89 -2.49
CA VAL A 78 2.17 7.96 -1.03
C VAL A 78 2.51 6.58 -0.48
N TYR A 79 1.67 5.57 -0.76
CA TYR A 79 1.95 4.21 -0.32
C TYR A 79 3.15 3.61 -1.05
N GLY A 80 3.30 3.94 -2.33
CA GLY A 80 4.44 3.55 -3.16
C GLY A 80 5.76 3.99 -2.55
N SER A 81 5.87 5.25 -2.11
CA SER A 81 7.10 5.78 -1.50
C SER A 81 7.39 5.11 -0.16
N VAL A 82 6.41 5.00 0.73
CA VAL A 82 6.61 4.35 2.03
C VAL A 82 7.08 2.90 1.86
N ILE A 83 6.47 2.13 0.95
CA ILE A 83 6.89 0.76 0.68
C ILE A 83 8.28 0.72 0.06
N ASN A 84 8.61 1.59 -0.90
CA ASN A 84 9.94 1.61 -1.51
C ASN A 84 11.05 2.01 -0.53
N GLY A 85 10.80 3.01 0.33
CA GLY A 85 11.70 3.36 1.41
C GLY A 85 11.96 2.18 2.36
N LEU A 86 10.92 1.43 2.74
CA LEU A 86 11.08 0.22 3.56
C LEU A 86 11.87 -0.88 2.83
N LEU A 87 11.62 -1.08 1.53
CA LEU A 87 12.36 -2.06 0.73
C LEU A 87 13.84 -1.71 0.62
N LEU A 88 14.18 -0.43 0.47
CA LEU A 88 15.57 0.06 0.46
C LEU A 88 16.25 -0.12 1.82
N ILE A 89 15.54 0.13 2.93
CA ILE A 89 16.06 -0.14 4.29
C ILE A 89 16.43 -1.61 4.45
N PHE A 90 15.62 -2.51 3.89
CA PHE A 90 15.83 -3.96 3.95
C PHE A 90 16.41 -4.55 2.66
N VAL A 91 17.18 -3.77 1.89
CA VAL A 91 17.65 -4.16 0.54
C VAL A 91 18.41 -5.50 0.51
N ASN A 92 19.19 -5.80 1.56
CA ASN A 92 19.93 -7.06 1.67
C ASN A 92 19.02 -8.29 1.77
N LEU A 93 17.80 -8.11 2.29
CA LEU A 93 16.79 -9.17 2.30
C LEU A 93 16.06 -9.26 0.97
N VAL A 94 16.03 -8.18 0.17
CA VAL A 94 15.44 -8.17 -1.17
C VAL A 94 16.38 -8.80 -2.20
N SER A 95 17.69 -8.60 -2.08
CA SER A 95 18.69 -8.99 -3.08
C SER A 95 18.60 -10.47 -3.53
N PRO A 96 18.95 -10.75 -4.79
CA PRO A 96 19.09 -12.12 -5.28
C PRO A 96 20.32 -12.82 -4.66
N PRO A 97 20.34 -14.16 -4.59
CA PRO A 97 19.26 -15.06 -4.97
C PRO A 97 18.14 -15.11 -3.93
N SER A 98 16.93 -15.34 -4.40
CA SER A 98 15.73 -15.45 -3.57
C SER A 98 15.74 -16.77 -2.83
N SER A 99 15.58 -16.70 -1.51
CA SER A 99 15.41 -17.86 -0.66
C SER A 99 14.11 -17.77 0.11
N ILE A 100 13.50 -18.91 0.44
CA ILE A 100 12.27 -18.98 1.25
C ILE A 100 12.43 -18.19 2.56
N SER A 101 13.58 -18.31 3.21
CA SER A 101 13.91 -17.58 4.44
C SER A 101 13.89 -16.06 4.21
N SER A 102 14.60 -15.56 3.20
CA SER A 102 14.62 -14.13 2.87
C SER A 102 13.23 -13.61 2.50
N THR A 103 12.42 -14.43 1.82
CA THR A 103 11.06 -14.09 1.40
C THR A 103 10.11 -13.97 2.57
N ILE A 104 10.16 -14.90 3.52
CA ILE A 104 9.36 -14.82 4.74
C ILE A 104 9.82 -13.63 5.60
N ALA A 105 11.14 -13.44 5.75
CA ALA A 105 11.71 -12.35 6.54
C ALA A 105 11.29 -10.98 6.01
N ILE A 106 11.43 -10.73 4.70
CA ILE A 106 11.03 -9.44 4.12
C ILE A 106 9.51 -9.24 4.23
N ALA A 107 8.69 -10.27 3.98
CA ALA A 107 7.24 -10.15 4.11
C ALA A 107 6.82 -9.77 5.53
N ILE A 108 7.41 -10.38 6.56
CA ILE A 108 7.11 -10.07 7.97
C ILE A 108 7.62 -8.67 8.35
N LEU A 109 8.83 -8.30 7.95
CA LEU A 109 9.40 -7.00 8.32
C LEU A 109 8.65 -5.84 7.67
N ILE A 110 8.25 -5.98 6.40
CA ILE A 110 7.42 -4.99 5.72
C ILE A 110 6.01 -4.99 6.31
N ALA A 111 5.44 -6.14 6.71
CA ALA A 111 4.16 -6.18 7.41
C ALA A 111 4.18 -5.39 8.71
N ILE A 112 5.17 -5.61 9.57
CA ILE A 112 5.29 -4.93 10.88
C ILE A 112 5.56 -3.43 10.66
N SER A 113 6.56 -3.11 9.84
CA SER A 113 6.96 -1.71 9.62
C SER A 113 5.86 -0.93 8.90
N GLY A 114 5.22 -1.55 7.90
CA GLY A 114 4.07 -1.00 7.20
C GLY A 114 2.86 -0.81 8.12
N ALA A 115 2.60 -1.76 9.03
CA ALA A 115 1.54 -1.61 10.04
C ALA A 115 1.76 -0.38 10.92
N LEU A 116 2.99 -0.19 11.41
CA LEU A 116 3.33 0.94 12.26
C LEU A 116 3.23 2.27 11.49
N LEU A 117 3.92 2.38 10.35
CA LEU A 117 3.96 3.62 9.57
C LEU A 117 2.60 3.98 8.98
N GLY A 118 1.86 3.00 8.47
CA GLY A 118 0.51 3.20 7.95
C GLY A 118 -0.45 3.66 9.05
N CYS A 119 -0.38 3.07 10.25
CA CYS A 119 -1.19 3.55 11.38
C CYS A 119 -0.82 4.98 11.78
N LEU A 120 0.47 5.31 11.85
CA LEU A 120 0.92 6.67 12.16
C LEU A 120 0.46 7.69 11.10
N TYR A 121 0.54 7.30 9.83
CA TYR A 121 0.05 8.10 8.72
C TYR A 121 -1.46 8.37 8.85
N ASP A 122 -2.27 7.33 9.00
CA ASP A 122 -3.73 7.47 9.13
C ASP A 122 -4.16 8.19 10.41
N ILE A 123 -3.45 7.99 11.53
CA ILE A 123 -3.67 8.78 12.75
C ILE A 123 -3.43 10.25 12.45
N SER A 124 -2.32 10.58 11.77
CA SER A 124 -1.96 11.96 11.46
C SER A 124 -3.01 12.61 10.56
N ILE A 125 -3.32 12.01 9.41
CA ILE A 125 -4.24 12.64 8.46
C ILE A 125 -5.70 12.67 8.96
N MET A 126 -6.14 11.69 9.76
CA MET A 126 -7.47 11.72 10.37
C MET A 126 -7.54 12.71 11.54
N HIS A 127 -6.47 12.88 12.33
CA HIS A 127 -6.44 13.90 13.39
C HIS A 127 -6.67 15.31 12.84
N TYR A 128 -6.15 15.61 11.65
CA TYR A 128 -6.35 16.88 10.96
C TYR A 128 -7.58 16.93 10.05
N GLY A 129 -8.49 15.94 10.13
CA GLY A 129 -9.74 15.91 9.37
C GLY A 129 -9.55 15.84 7.86
N ILE A 130 -8.49 15.19 7.40
CA ILE A 130 -8.23 14.90 5.98
C ILE A 130 -8.86 13.56 5.58
N LEU A 131 -8.86 12.59 6.49
CA LEU A 131 -9.44 11.26 6.30
C LEU A 131 -10.54 11.00 7.33
N ASP A 132 -11.66 10.46 6.87
CA ASP A 132 -12.72 9.86 7.68
C ASP A 132 -12.81 8.37 7.36
N VAL A 133 -12.89 7.51 8.40
CA VAL A 133 -13.02 6.06 8.24
C VAL A 133 -14.34 5.59 8.85
N TYR A 134 -15.29 5.18 8.01
CA TYR A 134 -16.68 4.94 8.40
C TYR A 134 -16.89 3.56 9.05
N ILE A 135 -16.23 3.31 10.18
CA ILE A 135 -16.36 2.11 10.99
C ILE A 135 -17.13 2.38 12.30
N ARG A 136 -17.51 1.34 13.04
CA ARG A 136 -18.28 1.47 14.29
C ARG A 136 -17.67 2.49 15.29
N PRO A 137 -16.34 2.51 15.55
CA PRO A 137 -15.72 3.55 16.36
C PRO A 137 -15.99 4.99 15.88
N PHE A 138 -15.97 5.25 14.56
CA PHE A 138 -16.28 6.57 14.00
C PHE A 138 -17.71 7.00 14.32
N TYR A 139 -18.70 6.11 14.13
CA TYR A 139 -20.10 6.41 14.47
C TYR A 139 -20.33 6.59 15.98
N LYS A 140 -19.48 6.00 16.82
CA LYS A 140 -19.47 6.22 18.27
C LYS A 140 -18.74 7.51 18.67
N ARG A 141 -18.18 8.26 17.72
CA ARG A 141 -17.35 9.44 17.97
C ARG A 141 -16.15 9.13 18.88
N ASP A 142 -15.59 7.93 18.74
CA ASP A 142 -14.34 7.56 19.40
C ASP A 142 -13.19 8.44 18.88
N ASN A 143 -12.10 8.55 19.65
CA ASN A 143 -10.94 9.33 19.22
C ASN A 143 -10.21 8.68 18.03
N THR A 144 -9.41 9.48 17.32
CA THR A 144 -8.63 9.10 16.13
C THR A 144 -7.81 7.82 16.35
N ILE A 145 -7.09 7.71 17.46
CA ILE A 145 -6.22 6.56 17.76
C ILE A 145 -7.04 5.27 17.86
N LYS A 146 -8.19 5.32 18.53
CA LYS A 146 -9.08 4.17 18.69
C LYS A 146 -9.74 3.77 17.37
N ILE A 147 -10.05 4.73 16.51
CA ILE A 147 -10.54 4.44 15.15
C ILE A 147 -9.43 3.73 14.35
N VAL A 148 -8.21 4.26 14.29
CA VAL A 148 -7.12 3.64 13.51
C VAL A 148 -6.74 2.27 14.05
N THR A 149 -6.55 2.12 15.35
CA THR A 149 -6.13 0.83 15.94
C THR A 149 -7.17 -0.28 15.74
N ALA A 150 -8.43 0.05 15.48
CA ALA A 150 -9.48 -0.92 15.17
C ALA A 150 -9.34 -1.60 13.79
N TYR A 151 -8.62 -1.00 12.84
CA TYR A 151 -8.42 -1.59 11.50
C TYR A 151 -6.97 -1.56 11.00
N GLY A 152 -6.25 -0.48 11.30
CA GLY A 152 -4.93 -0.15 10.77
C GLY A 152 -3.93 -1.29 10.86
N PRO A 153 -3.70 -1.92 12.04
CA PRO A 153 -2.73 -3.01 12.16
C PRO A 153 -2.98 -4.18 11.20
N ARG A 154 -4.26 -4.53 11.00
CA ARG A 154 -4.64 -5.62 10.09
C ARG A 154 -4.54 -5.18 8.62
N PHE A 155 -5.05 -4.00 8.31
CA PHE A 155 -5.07 -3.48 6.94
C PHE A 155 -3.64 -3.24 6.42
N PHE A 156 -2.84 -2.48 7.16
CA PHE A 156 -1.48 -2.14 6.79
C PHE A 156 -0.51 -3.31 6.97
N GLY A 157 -0.73 -4.17 7.97
CA GLY A 157 0.04 -5.40 8.13
C GLY A 157 -0.15 -6.36 6.95
N LEU A 158 -1.41 -6.58 6.52
CA LEU A 158 -1.69 -7.37 5.32
C LEU A 158 -1.08 -6.73 4.08
N MET A 159 -1.21 -5.41 3.92
CA MET A 159 -0.64 -4.68 2.78
C MET A 159 0.87 -4.86 2.73
N GLY A 160 1.57 -4.64 3.84
CA GLY A 160 3.02 -4.81 3.90
C GLY A 160 3.44 -6.26 3.63
N PHE A 161 2.70 -7.24 4.17
CA PHE A 161 2.97 -8.66 3.94
C PHE A 161 2.91 -9.03 2.45
N VAL A 162 1.81 -8.68 1.77
CA VAL A 162 1.63 -9.03 0.35
C VAL A 162 2.57 -8.24 -0.56
N MET A 163 2.94 -7.02 -0.19
CA MET A 163 3.97 -6.24 -0.92
C MET A 163 5.35 -6.88 -0.77
N GLY A 164 5.70 -7.36 0.43
CA GLY A 164 6.96 -8.08 0.66
C GLY A 164 7.05 -9.43 -0.09
N LEU A 165 5.92 -10.13 -0.24
CA LEU A 165 5.86 -11.30 -1.13
C LEU A 165 5.99 -10.90 -2.61
N SER A 166 5.28 -9.85 -3.02
CA SER A 166 5.26 -9.36 -4.40
C SER A 166 6.63 -8.88 -4.87
N VAL A 167 7.42 -8.21 -4.02
CA VAL A 167 8.79 -7.80 -4.41
C VAL A 167 9.69 -9.01 -4.67
N LYS A 168 9.59 -10.07 -3.87
CA LYS A 168 10.40 -11.28 -4.05
C LYS A 168 10.01 -12.06 -5.28
N LEU A 169 8.73 -12.10 -5.61
CA LEU A 169 8.30 -12.56 -6.92
C LEU A 169 8.92 -11.72 -8.04
N GLY A 170 8.94 -10.40 -7.89
CA GLY A 170 9.59 -9.50 -8.85
C GLY A 170 11.06 -9.82 -9.06
N VAL A 171 11.82 -10.04 -7.97
CA VAL A 171 13.24 -10.46 -8.04
C VAL A 171 13.36 -11.78 -8.80
N TYR A 172 12.57 -12.79 -8.43
CA TYR A 172 12.61 -14.09 -9.08
C TYR A 172 12.30 -14.02 -10.59
N LEU A 173 11.23 -13.30 -10.98
CA LEU A 173 10.78 -13.25 -12.37
C LEU A 173 11.64 -12.33 -13.26
N LEU A 174 12.11 -11.20 -12.73
CA LEU A 174 12.78 -10.15 -13.54
C LEU A 174 14.32 -10.16 -13.43
N ILE A 175 14.87 -10.80 -12.40
CA ILE A 175 16.32 -10.86 -12.15
C ILE A 175 16.86 -12.29 -12.29
N GLU A 176 16.22 -13.26 -11.65
CA GLU A 176 16.76 -14.64 -11.53
C GLU A 176 16.36 -15.56 -12.67
N THR A 177 15.16 -15.37 -13.23
CA THR A 177 14.74 -16.09 -14.44
C THR A 177 15.39 -15.40 -15.64
N ASP A 178 16.11 -16.13 -16.49
CA ASP A 178 16.85 -15.62 -17.66
C ASP A 178 15.96 -14.85 -18.68
N ARG A 179 15.60 -13.61 -18.34
CA ARG A 179 15.00 -12.52 -19.14
C ARG A 179 13.77 -12.85 -20.02
N THR A 180 13.18 -14.03 -19.90
CA THR A 180 12.02 -14.43 -20.71
C THR A 180 10.73 -13.77 -20.25
N ILE A 181 10.64 -13.35 -18.98
CA ILE A 181 9.44 -12.75 -18.41
C ILE A 181 9.53 -11.24 -18.51
N SER A 182 8.69 -10.65 -19.35
CA SER A 182 8.62 -9.19 -19.50
C SER A 182 7.95 -8.52 -18.29
N LEU A 183 8.29 -7.24 -18.08
CA LEU A 183 7.61 -6.38 -17.12
C LEU A 183 6.08 -6.34 -17.32
N LEU A 184 5.61 -6.48 -18.56
CA LEU A 184 4.20 -6.51 -18.92
C LEU A 184 3.47 -7.74 -18.35
N VAL A 185 4.19 -8.81 -18.02
CA VAL A 185 3.62 -10.01 -17.36
C VAL A 185 3.84 -9.94 -15.86
N ALA A 186 5.05 -9.57 -15.42
CA ALA A 186 5.39 -9.51 -14.01
C ALA A 186 4.52 -8.49 -13.25
N ALA A 187 4.40 -7.25 -13.76
CA ALA A 187 3.70 -6.19 -13.03
C ALA A 187 2.21 -6.49 -12.78
N PRO A 188 1.41 -6.95 -13.77
CA PRO A 188 0.03 -7.37 -13.51
C PRO A 188 -0.06 -8.50 -12.48
N LEU A 189 0.84 -9.49 -12.53
CA LEU A 189 0.84 -10.57 -11.55
C LEU A 189 1.15 -10.06 -10.14
N GLY A 190 2.15 -9.17 -10.00
CA GLY A 190 2.47 -8.51 -8.75
C GLY A 190 1.30 -7.68 -8.20
N ILE A 191 0.61 -6.93 -9.07
CA ILE A 191 -0.59 -6.16 -8.71
C ILE A 191 -1.70 -7.10 -8.24
N LEU A 192 -1.94 -8.21 -8.95
CA LEU A 192 -2.98 -9.18 -8.59
C LEU A 192 -2.69 -9.84 -7.24
N ILE A 193 -1.44 -10.20 -6.95
CA ILE A 193 -1.04 -10.76 -5.65
C ILE A 193 -1.35 -9.80 -4.52
N VAL A 194 -1.05 -8.51 -4.73
CA VAL A 194 -1.31 -7.48 -3.72
C VAL A 194 -2.79 -7.20 -3.60
N TYR A 195 -3.51 -7.06 -4.70
CA TYR A 195 -4.89 -6.58 -4.72
C TYR A 195 -5.91 -7.67 -4.34
N THR A 196 -5.68 -8.92 -4.71
CA THR A 196 -6.65 -10.02 -4.54
C THR A 196 -7.10 -10.22 -3.09
N PRO A 197 -6.21 -10.25 -2.08
CA PRO A 197 -6.63 -10.41 -0.68
C PRO A 197 -7.55 -9.28 -0.21
N PHE A 198 -7.31 -8.05 -0.67
CA PHE A 198 -8.18 -6.90 -0.36
C PHE A 198 -9.50 -6.98 -1.09
N LEU A 199 -9.49 -7.37 -2.37
CA LEU A 199 -10.73 -7.59 -3.12
C LEU A 199 -11.62 -8.63 -2.43
N LEU A 200 -11.06 -9.77 -2.02
CA LEU A 200 -11.79 -10.80 -1.29
C LEU A 200 -12.35 -10.26 0.04
N TYR A 201 -11.52 -9.56 0.82
CA TYR A 201 -11.96 -8.95 2.08
C TYR A 201 -13.11 -7.95 1.87
N LEU A 202 -13.01 -7.11 0.84
CA LEU A 202 -14.02 -6.11 0.50
C LEU A 202 -15.31 -6.76 -0.04
N LEU A 203 -15.22 -7.85 -0.81
CA LEU A 203 -16.38 -8.63 -1.26
C LEU A 203 -17.14 -9.24 -0.07
N VAL A 204 -16.42 -9.76 0.94
CA VAL A 204 -17.06 -10.25 2.17
C VAL A 204 -17.85 -9.15 2.88
N ILE A 205 -17.31 -7.92 2.92
CA ILE A 205 -18.02 -6.77 3.50
C ILE A 205 -19.31 -6.45 2.72
N ILE A 206 -19.27 -6.51 1.38
CA ILE A 206 -20.44 -6.29 0.53
C ILE A 206 -21.52 -7.33 0.83
N GLU A 207 -21.14 -8.61 0.88
CA GLU A 207 -22.06 -9.71 1.12
C GLU A 207 -22.75 -9.60 2.49
N GLN A 208 -21.98 -9.25 3.53
CA GLN A 208 -22.53 -8.99 4.86
C GLN A 208 -23.53 -7.82 4.88
N LYS A 209 -23.27 -6.77 4.10
CA LYS A 209 -24.20 -5.64 3.95
C LYS A 209 -25.49 -6.08 3.23
N ARG A 210 -25.39 -6.91 2.19
CA ARG A 210 -26.53 -7.45 1.43
C ARG A 210 -27.45 -8.27 2.33
N HIS A 211 -26.91 -9.26 3.03
CA HIS A 211 -27.71 -10.11 3.94
C HIS A 211 -28.39 -9.32 5.06
N LYS A 212 -27.78 -8.25 5.55
CA LYS A 212 -28.40 -7.39 6.56
C LYS A 212 -29.57 -6.57 6.00
N ALA A 213 -29.55 -6.23 4.71
CA ALA A 213 -30.65 -5.54 4.04
C ALA A 213 -31.82 -6.49 3.77
N GLU A 214 -31.55 -7.75 3.40
CA GLU A 214 -32.58 -8.78 3.14
C GLU A 214 -33.34 -9.23 4.41
N ARG A 215 -32.73 -9.08 5.59
CA ARG A 215 -33.34 -9.43 6.90
C ARG A 215 -34.15 -8.29 7.54
N ARG A 216 -34.27 -7.14 6.87
CA ARG A 216 -35.04 -5.98 7.33
C ARG A 216 -36.33 -5.87 6.54
#